data_AF-A0A7C5VG46-F1
#
_entry.id   AF-A0A7C5VG46-F1
#
_cell.length_a   1.000
_cell.length_b   1.000
_cell.length_c   1.000
_cell.angle_alpha   90.00
_cell.angle_beta   90.00
_cell.angle_gamma   90.00
#
_symmetry.space_group_name_H-M   'P 1'
#
loop_
_entity.id
_entity.type
_entity.pdbx_description
1 polymer ?
#
loop_
_entity_poly.entity_id
_entity_poly.type
_entity_poly.pdbx_seq_one_letter_code
_entity_poly.pdbx_strand_id
1 'polypeptide(L)'
;MKRKGLLLALVLLLVPALLMAQPGPMHGKKMMHGAKMMIGEKIRSILTDEQAKKWDDIRIRYAKERNELKAKLKNARLDLHQILSAQRVPDEKKLYAKLDEIQRLENQLKRNRIAQQIEFRKLITDEQWDKLKEMKKKGMKRMMEHRAHRMHPQMPPQQ
;
A
#
# COMPACT_ATOMS: atom_id res chain seq x y z
N MET A 1 26.00 14.82 54.23
CA MET A 1 24.57 14.60 53.91
C MET A 1 24.13 14.99 52.48
N LYS A 2 24.97 15.59 51.63
CA LYS A 2 24.55 16.11 50.30
C LYS A 2 24.76 15.19 49.09
N ARG A 3 25.50 14.08 49.22
CA ARG A 3 25.80 13.15 48.08
C ARG A 3 24.69 12.14 47.78
N LYS A 4 23.86 11.78 48.78
CA LYS A 4 22.73 10.84 48.62
C LYS A 4 21.54 11.47 47.89
N GLY A 5 21.32 12.79 48.04
CA GLY A 5 20.28 13.52 47.32
C GLY A 5 20.58 13.69 45.82
N LEU A 6 21.85 13.78 45.44
CA LEU A 6 22.26 13.93 44.04
C LEU A 6 22.02 12.65 43.23
N LEU A 7 22.22 11.47 43.83
CA LEU A 7 21.94 10.18 43.19
C LEU A 7 20.43 9.94 43.01
N LEU A 8 19.61 10.42 43.95
CA LEU A 8 18.15 10.32 43.87
C LEU A 8 17.56 11.23 42.77
N ALA A 9 18.14 12.42 42.57
CA ALA A 9 17.74 13.33 41.50
C ALA A 9 18.11 12.80 40.10
N LEU A 10 19.23 12.07 39.97
CA LEU A 10 19.66 11.50 38.68
C LEU A 10 18.75 10.34 38.23
N VAL A 11 18.26 9.54 39.17
CA VAL A 11 17.34 8.42 38.88
C VAL A 11 15.95 8.96 38.49
N LEU A 12 15.48 10.04 39.11
CA LEU A 12 14.17 10.62 38.78
C LEU A 12 14.10 11.25 37.38
N LEU A 13 15.23 11.69 36.81
CA LEU A 13 15.31 12.29 35.47
C LEU A 13 15.46 11.25 34.33
N LEU A 14 15.86 10.01 34.64
CA LEU A 14 16.06 8.95 33.62
C LEU A 14 14.80 8.13 33.30
N VAL A 15 13.81 8.11 34.20
CA VAL A 15 12.57 7.33 34.03
C VAL A 15 11.59 7.89 32.99
N PRO A 16 11.43 9.22 32.78
CA PRO A 16 10.48 9.72 31.78
C PRO A 16 10.88 9.42 30.32
N ALA A 17 12.18 9.26 30.03
CA ALA A 17 12.68 9.04 28.67
C ALA A 17 12.27 7.67 28.08
N LEU A 18 12.00 6.67 28.93
CA LEU A 18 11.52 5.35 28.50
C LEU A 18 10.02 5.32 28.16
N LEU A 19 9.23 6.27 28.66
CA LEU A 19 7.79 6.35 28.40
C LEU A 19 7.45 7.00 27.04
N MET A 20 8.39 7.77 26.46
CA MET A 20 8.23 8.40 25.14
C MET A 20 8.67 7.51 23.97
N ALA A 21 9.29 6.35 24.25
CA ALA A 21 9.75 5.39 23.24
C ALA A 21 8.72 4.31 22.90
N GLN A 22 7.46 4.44 23.33
CA GLN A 22 6.42 3.51 22.91
C GLN A 22 6.17 3.71 21.40
N PRO A 23 6.33 2.65 20.58
CA PRO A 23 6.02 2.74 19.15
C PRO A 23 4.55 3.13 19.02
N GLY A 24 4.31 4.37 18.61
CA GLY A 24 2.97 4.90 18.41
C GLY A 24 2.16 3.96 17.51
N PRO A 25 0.84 3.89 17.70
CA PRO A 25 -0.04 2.97 16.97
C PRO A 25 0.13 3.07 15.45
N MET A 26 0.98 2.21 14.86
CA MET A 26 1.11 2.01 13.41
C MET A 26 -0.15 1.31 12.83
N HIS A 27 -1.31 1.95 12.93
CA HIS A 27 -2.61 1.31 12.68
C HIS A 27 -3.05 1.26 11.19
N GLY A 28 -2.26 1.78 10.23
CA GLY A 28 -2.66 1.81 8.82
C GLY A 28 -1.90 0.88 7.88
N LYS A 29 -0.56 0.79 8.03
CA LYS A 29 0.31 0.11 7.05
C LYS A 29 0.36 -1.42 7.19
N LYS A 30 0.28 -1.94 8.43
CA LYS A 30 0.34 -3.39 8.70
C LYS A 30 -0.92 -4.12 8.22
N MET A 31 -2.11 -3.52 8.42
CA MET A 31 -3.38 -4.09 7.92
C MET A 31 -3.41 -4.20 6.39
N MET A 32 -2.85 -3.21 5.66
CA MET A 32 -2.86 -3.22 4.19
C MET A 32 -1.94 -4.30 3.60
N HIS A 33 -0.84 -4.66 4.29
CA HIS A 33 0.01 -5.78 3.91
C HIS A 33 -0.68 -7.13 4.15
N GLY A 34 -1.33 -7.31 5.31
CA GLY A 34 -2.09 -8.52 5.61
C GLY A 34 -3.25 -8.76 4.64
N ALA A 35 -4.00 -7.71 4.28
CA ALA A 35 -5.08 -7.82 3.30
C ALA A 35 -4.58 -8.18 1.89
N LYS A 36 -3.40 -7.69 1.48
CA LYS A 36 -2.79 -8.06 0.19
C LYS A 36 -2.28 -9.50 0.17
N MET A 37 -1.72 -9.99 1.28
CA MET A 37 -1.29 -11.39 1.44
C MET A 37 -2.50 -12.32 1.37
N MET A 38 -3.58 -12.03 2.10
CA MET A 38 -4.81 -12.83 2.07
C MET A 38 -5.49 -12.87 0.70
N ILE A 39 -5.41 -11.80 -0.11
CA ILE A 39 -5.92 -11.82 -1.49
C ILE A 39 -5.02 -12.73 -2.37
N GLY A 40 -3.71 -12.73 -2.15
CA GLY A 40 -2.76 -13.60 -2.85
C GLY A 40 -3.00 -15.08 -2.58
N GLU A 41 -3.19 -15.45 -1.31
CA GLU A 41 -3.45 -16.83 -0.89
C GLU A 41 -4.79 -17.36 -1.43
N LYS A 42 -5.85 -16.54 -1.41
CA LYS A 42 -7.16 -16.91 -1.97
C LYS A 42 -7.14 -17.07 -3.49
N ILE A 43 -6.31 -16.30 -4.19
CA ILE A 43 -6.12 -16.49 -5.63
C ILE A 43 -5.35 -17.79 -5.86
N ARG A 44 -4.35 -18.10 -5.04
CA ARG A 44 -3.56 -19.33 -5.22
C ARG A 44 -4.39 -20.59 -4.99
N SER A 45 -5.32 -20.59 -4.03
CA SER A 45 -6.15 -21.75 -3.70
C SER A 45 -7.11 -22.22 -4.80
N ILE A 46 -7.27 -21.45 -5.88
CA ILE A 46 -8.14 -21.82 -7.02
C ILE A 46 -7.36 -22.19 -8.28
N LEU A 47 -6.04 -21.98 -8.28
CA LEU A 47 -5.19 -22.27 -9.43
C LEU A 47 -4.66 -23.71 -9.32
N THR A 48 -4.43 -24.35 -10.44
CA THR A 48 -3.58 -25.56 -10.49
C THR A 48 -2.12 -25.19 -10.18
N ASP A 49 -1.28 -26.15 -9.84
CA ASP A 49 0.14 -25.89 -9.57
C ASP A 49 0.87 -25.26 -10.77
N GLU A 50 0.54 -25.69 -11.98
CA GLU A 50 1.09 -25.12 -13.21
C GLU A 50 0.62 -23.68 -13.43
N GLN A 51 -0.66 -23.39 -13.20
CA GLN A 51 -1.20 -22.04 -13.27
C GLN A 51 -0.58 -21.15 -12.19
N ALA A 52 -0.39 -21.66 -10.97
CA ALA A 52 0.22 -20.93 -9.88
C ALA A 52 1.67 -20.51 -10.22
N LYS A 53 2.48 -21.43 -10.77
CA LYS A 53 3.84 -21.12 -11.25
C LYS A 53 3.83 -20.03 -12.31
N LYS A 54 3.00 -20.17 -13.35
CA LYS A 54 2.87 -19.16 -14.41
C LYS A 54 2.41 -17.81 -13.85
N TRP A 55 1.50 -17.82 -12.87
CA TRP A 55 1.04 -16.60 -12.23
C TRP A 55 2.13 -15.90 -11.43
N ASP A 56 2.97 -16.64 -10.72
CA ASP A 56 4.10 -16.07 -9.98
C ASP A 56 5.10 -15.39 -10.92
N ASP A 57 5.42 -16.02 -12.05
CA ASP A 57 6.29 -15.43 -13.08
C ASP A 57 5.70 -14.13 -13.66
N ILE A 58 4.40 -14.14 -14.01
CA ILE A 58 3.67 -12.95 -14.46
C ILE A 58 3.75 -11.87 -13.38
N ARG A 59 3.47 -12.21 -12.11
CA ARG A 59 3.51 -11.24 -11.01
C ARG A 59 4.87 -10.61 -10.83
N ILE A 60 5.93 -11.41 -10.85
CA ILE A 60 7.31 -10.93 -10.66
C ILE A 60 7.69 -10.01 -11.82
N ARG A 61 7.45 -10.41 -13.07
CA ARG A 61 7.75 -9.60 -14.26
C ARG A 61 7.08 -8.23 -14.19
N TYR A 62 5.76 -8.20 -14.02
CA TYR A 62 5.01 -6.94 -13.94
C TYR A 62 5.36 -6.12 -12.69
N ALA A 63 5.76 -6.76 -11.59
CA ALA A 63 6.23 -6.06 -10.40
C ALA A 63 7.57 -5.34 -10.61
N LYS A 64 8.53 -5.98 -11.29
CA LYS A 64 9.82 -5.36 -11.65
C LYS A 64 9.61 -4.11 -12.49
N GLU A 65 8.89 -4.24 -13.61
CA GLU A 65 8.60 -3.11 -14.51
C GLU A 65 7.86 -1.98 -13.78
N ARG A 66 6.86 -2.32 -12.96
CA ARG A 66 6.12 -1.32 -12.16
C ARG A 66 7.02 -0.58 -11.16
N ASN A 67 8.00 -1.26 -10.57
CA ASN A 67 8.93 -0.61 -9.63
C ASN A 67 9.84 0.38 -10.35
N GLU A 68 10.33 0.01 -11.53
CA GLU A 68 11.12 0.91 -12.40
C GLU A 68 10.30 2.13 -12.82
N LEU A 69 9.07 1.93 -13.29
CA LEU A 69 8.16 3.02 -13.66
C LEU A 69 7.85 3.96 -12.49
N LYS A 70 7.68 3.42 -11.28
CA LYS A 70 7.49 4.22 -10.06
C LYS A 70 8.73 5.03 -9.69
N ALA A 71 9.92 4.46 -9.84
CA ALA A 71 11.17 5.19 -9.60
C ALA A 71 11.29 6.37 -10.56
N LYS A 72 11.08 6.14 -11.86
CA LYS A 72 11.06 7.20 -12.88
C LYS A 72 10.03 8.28 -12.57
N LEU A 73 8.80 7.88 -12.22
CA LEU A 73 7.72 8.81 -11.87
C LEU A 73 8.06 9.65 -10.64
N LYS A 74 8.67 9.05 -9.62
CA LYS A 74 9.12 9.77 -8.43
C LYS A 74 10.15 10.84 -8.80
N ASN A 75 11.14 10.49 -9.61
CA ASN A 75 12.17 11.42 -10.04
C ASN A 75 11.57 12.57 -10.87
N ALA A 76 10.71 12.27 -11.85
CA ALA A 76 10.06 13.31 -12.66
C ALA A 76 9.23 14.29 -11.82
N ARG A 77 8.56 13.81 -10.76
CA ARG A 77 7.84 14.66 -9.80
C ARG A 77 8.77 15.52 -8.95
N LEU A 78 9.93 15.01 -8.56
CA LEU A 78 10.94 15.79 -7.84
C LEU A 78 11.53 16.88 -8.74
N ASP A 79 11.84 16.54 -10.00
CA ASP A 79 12.32 17.52 -11.00
C ASP A 79 11.28 18.63 -11.21
N LEU A 80 10.00 18.27 -11.35
CA LEU A 80 8.92 19.24 -11.49
C LEU A 80 8.83 20.15 -10.25
N HIS A 81 8.93 19.57 -9.05
CA HIS A 81 8.95 20.34 -7.81
C HIS A 81 10.15 21.29 -7.73
N GLN A 82 11.32 20.86 -8.18
CA GLN A 82 12.52 21.71 -8.22
C GLN A 82 12.36 22.89 -9.19
N ILE A 83 11.75 22.67 -10.35
CA ILE A 83 11.45 23.74 -11.32
C ILE A 83 10.50 24.79 -10.71
N LEU A 84 9.45 24.33 -10.01
CA LEU A 84 8.46 25.21 -9.38
C LEU A 84 8.99 25.96 -8.14
N SER A 85 9.94 25.38 -7.42
CA SER A 85 10.56 25.97 -6.23
C SER A 85 11.69 26.97 -6.55
N ALA A 86 11.97 27.23 -7.83
CA ALA A 86 12.97 28.19 -8.24
C ALA A 86 12.57 29.63 -7.84
N GLN A 87 13.55 30.46 -7.44
CA GLN A 87 13.31 31.85 -7.02
C GLN A 87 12.84 32.77 -8.16
N ARG A 88 12.98 32.35 -9.42
CA ARG A 88 12.58 33.09 -10.62
C ARG A 88 11.40 32.39 -11.30
N VAL A 89 10.68 33.13 -12.14
CA VAL A 89 9.61 32.57 -12.98
C VAL A 89 10.14 31.32 -13.71
N PRO A 90 9.48 30.15 -13.56
CA PRO A 90 9.93 28.91 -14.17
C PRO A 90 9.92 28.98 -15.71
N ASP A 91 10.84 28.24 -16.32
CA ASP A 91 10.82 27.99 -17.76
C ASP A 91 9.62 27.11 -18.11
N GLU A 92 8.57 27.72 -18.68
CA GLU A 92 7.31 27.05 -19.03
C GLU A 92 7.52 25.83 -19.92
N LYS A 93 8.45 25.90 -20.88
CA LYS A 93 8.72 24.78 -21.78
C LYS A 93 9.25 23.57 -21.02
N LYS A 94 10.17 23.80 -20.07
CA LYS A 94 10.69 22.72 -19.19
C LYS A 94 9.62 22.20 -18.24
N LEU A 95 8.77 23.08 -17.72
CA LEU A 95 7.65 22.73 -16.84
C LEU A 95 6.68 21.77 -17.55
N TYR A 96 6.18 22.16 -18.72
CA TYR A 96 5.23 21.37 -19.50
C TYR A 96 5.85 20.05 -19.98
N ALA A 97 7.12 20.04 -20.40
CA ALA A 97 7.81 18.80 -20.75
C ALA A 97 7.86 17.80 -19.58
N LYS A 98 8.07 18.29 -18.34
CA LYS A 98 8.05 17.43 -17.15
C LYS A 98 6.65 16.95 -16.78
N LEU A 99 5.64 17.79 -16.98
CA LEU A 99 4.25 17.39 -16.81
C LEU A 99 3.86 16.27 -17.80
N ASP A 100 4.23 16.38 -19.07
CA ASP A 100 3.97 15.36 -20.09
C ASP A 100 4.68 14.04 -19.78
N GLU A 101 5.93 14.11 -19.29
CA GLU A 101 6.67 12.95 -18.80
C GLU A 101 5.94 12.24 -17.65
N ILE A 102 5.44 13.00 -16.67
CA ILE A 102 4.66 12.45 -15.55
C ILE A 102 3.39 11.75 -16.05
N GLN A 103 2.62 12.40 -16.93
CA GLN A 103 1.39 11.83 -17.48
C GLN A 103 1.68 10.53 -18.27
N ARG A 104 2.74 10.52 -19.08
CA ARG A 104 3.18 9.33 -19.80
C ARG A 104 3.51 8.18 -18.86
N LEU A 105 4.28 8.43 -17.79
CA LEU A 105 4.68 7.42 -16.81
C LEU A 105 3.48 6.89 -16.01
N GLU A 106 2.53 7.76 -15.65
CA GLU A 106 1.28 7.32 -15.01
C GLU A 106 0.43 6.44 -15.93
N ASN A 107 0.36 6.80 -17.21
CA ASN A 107 -0.34 5.99 -18.21
C ASN A 107 0.34 4.63 -18.41
N GLN A 108 1.68 4.58 -18.41
CA GLN A 108 2.43 3.32 -18.45
C GLN A 108 2.14 2.46 -17.21
N LEU A 109 2.08 3.04 -16.01
CA LEU A 109 1.71 2.31 -14.79
C LEU A 109 0.29 1.73 -14.87
N LYS A 110 -0.67 2.48 -15.42
CA LYS A 110 -2.04 1.99 -15.65
C LYS A 110 -2.04 0.83 -16.65
N ARG A 111 -1.33 0.98 -17.79
CA ARG A 111 -1.21 -0.06 -18.82
C ARG A 111 -0.55 -1.33 -18.28
N ASN A 112 0.55 -1.21 -17.53
CA ASN A 112 1.22 -2.32 -16.86
C ASN A 112 0.24 -3.11 -15.98
N ARG A 113 -0.58 -2.43 -15.18
CA ARG A 113 -1.60 -3.09 -14.34
C ARG A 113 -2.68 -3.79 -15.17
N ILE A 114 -3.18 -3.16 -16.23
CA ILE A 114 -4.22 -3.74 -17.10
C ILE A 114 -3.66 -4.96 -17.84
N ALA A 115 -2.46 -4.85 -18.39
CA ALA A 115 -1.80 -5.95 -19.09
C ALA A 115 -1.57 -7.16 -18.16
N GLN A 116 -1.13 -6.93 -16.92
CA GLN A 116 -1.05 -7.99 -15.91
C GLN A 116 -2.41 -8.68 -15.67
N GLN A 117 -3.50 -7.92 -15.61
CA GLN A 117 -4.84 -8.46 -15.41
C GLN A 117 -5.32 -9.27 -16.62
N ILE A 118 -5.01 -8.81 -17.84
CA ILE A 118 -5.33 -9.53 -19.07
C ILE A 118 -4.59 -10.87 -19.12
N GLU A 119 -3.29 -10.88 -18.81
CA GLU A 119 -2.51 -12.13 -18.78
C GLU A 119 -3.02 -13.10 -17.71
N PHE A 120 -3.35 -12.60 -16.52
CA PHE A 120 -3.98 -13.43 -15.49
C PHE A 120 -5.31 -14.01 -15.96
N ARG A 121 -6.15 -13.22 -16.66
CA ARG A 121 -7.44 -13.70 -17.18
C ARG A 121 -7.27 -14.77 -18.25
N LYS A 122 -6.24 -14.68 -19.09
CA LYS A 122 -5.88 -15.71 -20.09
C LYS A 122 -5.40 -17.02 -19.47
N LEU A 123 -4.90 -16.97 -18.23
CA LEU A 123 -4.33 -18.12 -17.53
C LEU A 123 -5.39 -19.03 -16.88
N ILE A 124 -6.53 -18.46 -16.51
CA ILE A 124 -7.58 -19.12 -15.72
C ILE A 124 -8.81 -19.46 -16.57
N THR A 125 -9.56 -20.47 -16.15
CA THR A 125 -10.84 -20.84 -16.77
C THR A 125 -11.96 -19.88 -16.37
N ASP A 126 -13.08 -19.94 -17.09
CA ASP A 126 -14.28 -19.16 -16.76
C ASP A 126 -14.86 -19.55 -15.40
N GLU A 127 -14.85 -20.83 -15.07
CA GLU A 127 -15.28 -21.31 -13.74
C GLU A 127 -14.38 -20.78 -12.61
N GLN A 128 -13.06 -20.78 -12.80
CA GLN A 128 -12.12 -20.19 -11.84
C GLN A 128 -12.35 -18.67 -11.69
N TRP A 129 -12.67 -17.99 -12.80
CA TRP A 129 -12.99 -16.58 -12.80
C TRP A 129 -14.29 -16.27 -12.04
N ASP A 130 -15.33 -17.07 -12.20
CA ASP A 130 -16.58 -16.89 -11.47
C ASP A 130 -16.41 -17.14 -9.97
N LYS A 131 -15.62 -18.15 -9.57
CA LYS A 131 -15.21 -18.35 -8.18
C LYS A 131 -14.49 -17.13 -7.60
N LEU A 132 -13.61 -16.47 -8.38
CA LEU A 132 -12.97 -15.21 -7.96
C LEU A 132 -13.96 -14.07 -7.74
N LYS A 133 -14.92 -13.89 -8.65
CA LYS A 133 -15.96 -12.86 -8.50
C LYS A 133 -16.76 -13.08 -7.22
N GLU A 134 -17.15 -14.33 -6.96
CA GLU A 134 -17.93 -14.68 -5.77
C GLU A 134 -17.13 -14.42 -4.49
N MET A 135 -15.86 -14.85 -4.45
CA MET A 135 -14.97 -14.56 -3.33
C MET A 135 -14.81 -13.06 -3.07
N LYS A 136 -14.68 -12.26 -4.14
CA LYS A 136 -14.60 -10.80 -4.05
C LYS A 136 -15.89 -10.20 -3.51
N LYS A 137 -17.06 -10.65 -3.98
CA LYS A 137 -18.38 -10.22 -3.51
C LYS A 137 -18.56 -10.52 -2.01
N LYS A 138 -18.24 -11.74 -1.59
CA LYS A 138 -18.28 -12.15 -0.17
C LYS A 138 -17.33 -11.31 0.69
N GLY A 139 -16.11 -11.07 0.22
CA GLY A 139 -15.14 -10.22 0.91
C GLY A 139 -15.61 -8.78 1.07
N MET A 140 -16.20 -8.20 0.02
CA MET A 140 -16.77 -6.85 0.05
C MET A 140 -17.96 -6.75 1.02
N LYS A 141 -18.87 -7.73 0.99
CA LYS A 141 -20.00 -7.80 1.94
C LYS A 141 -19.52 -7.79 3.39
N ARG A 142 -18.57 -8.66 3.75
CA ARG A 142 -17.99 -8.70 5.10
C ARG A 142 -17.34 -7.37 5.51
N MET A 143 -16.64 -6.70 4.58
CA MET A 143 -16.04 -5.40 4.84
C MET A 143 -17.11 -4.33 5.11
N MET A 144 -18.21 -4.34 4.35
CA MET A 144 -19.33 -3.42 4.56
C MET A 144 -20.01 -3.66 5.91
N GLU A 145 -20.24 -4.92 6.29
CA GLU A 145 -20.76 -5.30 7.61
C GLU A 145 -19.83 -4.81 8.74
N HIS A 146 -18.52 -5.04 8.63
CA HIS A 146 -17.54 -4.54 9.61
C HIS A 146 -17.45 -3.00 9.67
N ARG A 147 -17.76 -2.30 8.57
CA ARG A 147 -17.85 -0.84 8.58
C ARG A 147 -19.15 -0.38 9.25
N ALA A 148 -20.27 -1.02 8.95
CA ALA A 148 -21.57 -0.73 9.57
C ALA A 148 -21.53 -0.95 11.09
N HIS A 149 -20.98 -2.07 11.56
CA HIS A 149 -20.80 -2.34 12.99
C HIS A 149 -19.92 -1.31 13.71
N ARG A 150 -18.92 -0.75 13.03
CA ARG A 150 -18.08 0.31 13.60
C ARG A 150 -18.76 1.67 13.64
N MET A 151 -19.72 1.92 12.75
CA MET A 151 -20.48 3.17 12.71
C MET A 151 -21.69 3.16 13.65
N HIS A 152 -22.26 1.98 13.92
CA HIS A 152 -23.33 1.79 14.89
C HIS A 152 -22.98 0.62 15.83
N PRO A 153 -22.24 0.86 16.92
CA PRO A 153 -22.09 -0.14 17.97
C PRO A 153 -23.48 -0.44 18.50
N GLN A 154 -23.97 -1.68 18.35
CA GLN A 154 -25.16 -2.09 19.08
C GLN A 154 -24.85 -1.90 20.56
N MET A 155 -25.62 -1.05 21.24
CA MET A 155 -25.52 -0.96 22.70
C MET A 155 -25.82 -2.36 23.26
N PRO A 156 -25.02 -2.88 24.20
CA PRO A 156 -25.32 -4.15 24.83
C PRO A 156 -26.73 -4.09 25.44
N PRO A 157 -27.46 -5.22 25.48
CA PRO A 157 -28.77 -5.26 26.11
C PRO A 157 -28.63 -4.74 27.54
N GLN A 158 -29.42 -3.72 27.89
CA GLN A 158 -29.55 -3.28 29.28
C GLN A 158 -30.21 -4.44 30.03
N GLN A 159 -29.46 -5.02 30.97
CA GLN A 159 -29.96 -6.02 31.92
C GLN A 159 -30.91 -5.36 32.92
#